data_AF-A0A480BU79-F1
#
_entry.id   AF-A0A480BU79-F1
#
_cell.length_a   1.000
_cell.length_b   1.000
_cell.length_c   1.000
_cell.angle_alpha   90.00
_cell.angle_beta   90.00
_cell.angle_gamma   90.00
#
_symmetry.space_group_name_H-M   'P 1'
#
loop_
_entity.id
_entity.type
_entity.pdbx_description
1 polymer ?
#
loop_
_entity_poly.entity_id
_entity_poly.type
_entity_poly.pdbx_seq_one_letter_code
_entity_poly.pdbx_strand_id
1 'polypeptide(L)'
;MNWKLFAAALGITVAADADDAAARAAVCAHFSLPATASDDEISAAAATRTADAAVAEARIRAAETLRRTHISNAFMAFRSRPELAQMERECLDDMSVSAQAARDRLLAKLGEGAEPLNSGVRHVNVGDDARDKRVAAASAAILVRCGLQQDPETKKPVAFDGANPFRGATLSELVTDVLAASNVDVRAYDREERAALALGGRVKGMQTTSDFPVILENTLHKLMLTGFQAITPVYVRFCKIGDVSDLRDWNRLVPGLMGSLEVVNEHGEYKNKNIPDAEKEAIRAKRRGNILSITPEVIINDDIGYVADMARGVGMIGGRSVDRTVFELLAQNSGNGPVLKKTGNTLFHADHGNLADSGAAPSVATLAAAADAMAQQKAPGEDQEFLDISPAVALSSHSLAREIQVLVGSEYDPDASNKLQRPNKVRGLVGDVVGTPRFSGNAWELFADPNIAPVIEVVFLNGQRVPRLVEQEAFRTGGLEWRVEFPYGAGAIDYRGAYRNPGAGG
;
A
#
# COMPACT_ATOMS: atom_id res chain seq x y z
N MET A 1 79.15 33.51 7.25
CA MET A 1 78.28 32.83 8.22
C MET A 1 79.04 31.62 8.73
N ASN A 2 79.15 31.38 10.05
CA ASN A 2 79.84 30.18 10.55
C ASN A 2 78.85 29.01 10.52
N TRP A 3 78.94 28.16 9.50
CA TRP A 3 77.94 27.13 9.23
C TRP A 3 77.97 26.00 10.26
N LYS A 4 79.13 25.77 10.90
CA LYS A 4 79.24 24.82 12.02
C LYS A 4 78.41 25.24 13.24
N LEU A 5 78.49 26.51 13.63
CA LEU A 5 77.70 27.04 14.74
C LEU A 5 76.20 27.05 14.41
N PHE A 6 75.84 27.35 13.16
CA PHE A 6 74.45 27.35 12.70
C PHE A 6 73.87 25.93 12.66
N ALA A 7 74.62 24.94 12.17
CA ALA A 7 74.23 23.53 12.21
C ALA A 7 74.01 23.05 13.65
N ALA A 8 74.91 23.42 14.58
CA ALA A 8 74.77 23.09 16.00
C ALA A 8 73.51 23.73 16.63
N ALA A 9 73.19 24.98 16.29
CA ALA A 9 71.98 25.64 16.76
C ALA A 9 70.68 24.96 16.26
N LEU A 10 70.75 24.27 15.12
CA LEU A 10 69.65 23.49 14.55
C LEU A 10 69.63 22.02 15.01
N GLY A 11 70.56 21.63 15.91
CA GLY A 11 70.67 20.24 16.40
C GLY A 11 71.20 19.24 15.35
N ILE A 12 71.83 19.72 14.28
CA ILE A 12 72.40 18.89 13.22
C ILE A 12 73.81 18.46 13.62
N THR A 13 74.05 17.15 13.69
CA THR A 13 75.38 16.60 13.97
C THR A 13 76.27 16.64 12.73
N VAL A 14 77.42 17.31 12.83
CA VAL A 14 78.43 17.41 11.76
C VAL A 14 79.77 16.86 12.29
N ALA A 15 80.55 16.17 11.45
CA ALA A 15 81.85 15.60 11.83
C ALA A 15 82.85 16.69 12.28
N ALA A 16 83.71 16.37 13.25
CA ALA A 16 84.59 17.35 13.91
C ALA A 16 85.64 17.97 12.97
N ASP A 17 86.05 17.23 11.95
CA ASP A 17 87.02 17.57 10.90
C ASP A 17 86.37 18.15 9.62
N ALA A 18 85.03 18.22 9.55
CA ALA A 18 84.33 18.76 8.39
C ALA A 18 84.74 20.21 8.10
N ASP A 19 84.89 20.60 6.84
CA ASP A 19 85.08 21.99 6.44
C ASP A 19 83.74 22.77 6.48
N ASP A 20 83.82 24.10 6.39
CA ASP A 20 82.62 24.96 6.48
C ASP A 20 81.64 24.70 5.30
N ALA A 21 82.17 24.19 4.17
CA ALA A 21 81.40 23.75 3.02
C ALA A 21 80.59 22.48 3.31
N ALA A 22 81.18 21.46 3.96
CA ALA A 22 80.46 20.27 4.39
C ALA A 22 79.39 20.58 5.46
N ALA A 23 79.65 21.51 6.39
CA ALA A 23 78.65 21.96 7.36
C ALA A 23 77.46 22.64 6.69
N ARG A 24 77.70 23.49 5.68
CA ARG A 24 76.65 24.11 4.86
C ARG A 24 75.83 23.07 4.10
N ALA A 25 76.48 22.08 3.49
CA ALA A 25 75.79 21.00 2.78
C ALA A 25 74.86 20.19 3.68
N ALA A 26 75.26 19.91 4.93
CA ALA A 26 74.42 19.22 5.92
C ALA A 26 73.19 20.06 6.32
N VAL A 27 73.35 21.38 6.46
CA VAL A 27 72.22 22.30 6.74
C VAL A 27 71.26 22.35 5.54
N CYS A 28 71.76 22.46 4.31
CA CYS A 28 70.92 22.41 3.11
C CYS A 28 70.14 21.09 3.02
N ALA A 29 70.79 19.95 3.30
CA ALA A 29 70.14 18.64 3.33
C ALA A 29 69.03 18.54 4.40
N HIS A 30 69.23 19.13 5.58
CA HIS A 30 68.23 19.12 6.65
C HIS A 30 66.94 19.89 6.28
N PHE A 31 67.06 20.92 5.44
CA PHE A 31 65.94 21.69 4.90
C PHE A 31 65.51 21.24 3.50
N SER A 32 66.07 20.15 2.97
CA SER A 32 65.81 19.65 1.61
C SER A 32 66.04 20.70 0.51
N LEU A 33 67.04 21.57 0.69
CA LEU A 33 67.44 22.62 -0.27
C LEU A 33 68.60 22.13 -1.16
N PRO A 34 68.70 22.62 -2.42
CA PRO A 34 69.82 22.30 -3.30
C PRO A 34 71.14 22.87 -2.75
N ALA A 35 72.27 22.22 -3.07
CA ALA A 35 73.60 22.63 -2.61
C ALA A 35 74.04 24.03 -3.12
N THR A 36 73.33 24.56 -4.14
CA THR A 36 73.54 25.90 -4.71
C THR A 36 72.65 26.98 -4.08
N ALA A 37 71.83 26.65 -3.08
CA ALA A 37 70.95 27.61 -2.41
C ALA A 37 71.76 28.73 -1.75
N SER A 38 71.29 29.96 -1.89
CA SER A 38 71.88 31.16 -1.30
C SER A 38 71.77 31.16 0.23
N ASP A 39 72.65 31.91 0.90
CA ASP A 39 72.65 32.02 2.37
C ASP A 39 71.32 32.62 2.89
N ASP A 40 70.69 33.49 2.09
CA ASP A 40 69.38 34.08 2.39
C ASP A 40 68.24 33.06 2.30
N GLU A 41 68.27 32.14 1.31
CA GLU A 41 67.28 31.05 1.20
C GLU A 41 67.38 30.05 2.36
N ILE A 42 68.61 29.74 2.81
CA ILE A 42 68.84 28.81 3.92
C ILE A 42 68.39 29.43 5.25
N SER A 43 68.68 30.72 5.46
CA SER A 43 68.26 31.44 6.67
C SER A 43 66.73 31.65 6.71
N ALA A 44 66.09 31.89 5.56
CA ALA A 44 64.63 31.93 5.45
C ALA A 44 64.00 30.58 5.80
N ALA A 45 64.52 29.46 5.28
CA ALA A 45 64.01 28.13 5.60
C ALA A 45 64.15 27.76 7.08
N ALA A 46 65.25 28.15 7.72
CA ALA A 46 65.45 27.98 9.16
C ALA A 46 64.45 28.81 9.98
N ALA A 47 64.22 30.07 9.59
CA ALA A 47 63.23 30.93 10.23
C ALA A 47 61.81 30.34 10.11
N THR A 48 61.42 29.84 8.93
CA THR A 48 60.12 29.17 8.73
C THR A 48 59.96 27.95 9.64
N ARG A 49 60.97 27.07 9.73
CA ARG A 49 60.89 25.87 10.58
C ARG A 49 60.82 26.20 12.08
N THR A 50 61.51 27.25 12.54
CA THR A 50 61.38 27.73 13.93
C THR A 50 60.00 28.32 14.21
N ALA A 51 59.40 29.03 13.24
CA ALA A 51 58.04 29.53 13.36
C ALA A 51 57.01 28.37 13.40
N ASP A 52 57.17 27.35 12.58
CA ASP A 52 56.31 26.16 12.58
C ASP A 52 56.39 25.38 13.89
N ALA A 53 57.58 25.23 14.47
CA ALA A 53 57.77 24.62 15.78
C ALA A 53 57.08 25.41 16.89
N ALA A 54 57.21 26.74 16.89
CA ALA A 54 56.52 27.61 17.86
C ALA A 54 54.98 27.54 17.73
N VAL A 55 54.47 27.45 16.50
CA VAL A 55 53.04 27.27 16.23
C VAL A 55 52.54 25.89 16.69
N ALA A 56 53.33 24.83 16.49
CA ALA A 56 53.00 23.48 16.95
C ALA A 56 52.93 23.40 18.48
N GLU A 57 53.91 23.98 19.19
CA GLU A 57 53.91 24.05 20.66
C GLU A 57 52.73 24.87 21.21
N ALA A 58 52.36 25.97 20.54
CA ALA A 58 51.19 26.76 20.91
C ALA A 58 49.88 25.98 20.74
N ARG A 59 49.75 25.20 19.65
CA ARG A 59 48.58 24.33 19.42
C ARG A 59 48.48 23.22 20.46
N ILE A 60 49.59 22.58 20.84
CA ILE A 60 49.62 21.53 21.88
C ILE A 60 49.21 22.12 23.23
N ARG A 61 49.74 23.29 23.62
CA ARG A 61 49.35 23.97 24.86
C ARG A 61 47.87 24.39 24.87
N ALA A 62 47.34 24.88 23.75
CA ALA A 62 45.93 25.23 23.62
C ALA A 62 45.02 24.00 23.74
N ALA A 63 45.39 22.89 23.08
CA ALA A 63 44.65 21.63 23.15
C ALA A 63 44.64 21.05 24.58
N GLU A 64 45.77 21.11 25.29
CA GLU A 64 45.85 20.64 26.67
C GLU A 64 45.04 21.52 27.63
N THR A 65 45.09 22.85 27.44
CA THR A 65 44.26 23.78 28.22
C THR A 65 42.77 23.46 28.05
N LEU A 66 42.31 23.23 26.81
CA LEU A 66 40.94 22.84 26.53
C LEU A 66 40.59 21.48 27.17
N ARG A 67 41.46 20.47 27.08
CA ARG A 67 41.27 19.16 27.71
C ARG A 67 41.03 19.31 29.22
N ARG A 68 41.91 20.03 29.92
CA ARG A 68 41.81 20.26 31.37
C ARG A 68 40.54 21.01 31.74
N THR A 69 40.15 22.03 30.96
CA THR A 69 38.89 22.76 31.17
C THR A 69 37.68 21.84 31.00
N HIS A 70 37.64 21.02 29.95
CA HIS A 70 36.53 20.09 29.71
C HIS A 70 36.41 19.00 30.78
N ILE A 71 37.53 18.48 31.29
CA ILE A 71 37.56 17.53 32.41
C ILE A 71 37.06 18.23 33.68
N SER A 72 37.63 19.38 34.04
CA SER A 72 37.21 20.16 35.22
C SER A 72 35.70 20.48 35.20
N ASN A 73 35.17 20.88 34.04
CA ASN A 73 33.75 21.21 33.89
C ASN A 73 32.84 19.98 34.06
N ALA A 74 33.28 18.80 33.63
CA ALA A 74 32.50 17.57 33.80
C ALA A 74 32.38 17.16 35.29
N PHE A 75 33.42 17.42 36.09
CA PHE A 75 33.45 17.06 37.51
C PHE A 75 32.93 18.18 38.43
N MET A 76 32.73 19.40 37.92
CA MET A 76 32.36 20.60 38.70
C MET A 76 31.17 20.38 39.65
N ALA A 77 30.10 19.70 39.20
CA ALA A 77 28.90 19.46 39.99
C ALA A 77 29.06 18.39 41.08
N PHE A 78 30.14 17.60 41.02
CA PHE A 78 30.33 16.40 41.84
C PHE A 78 31.53 16.49 42.80
N ARG A 79 32.21 17.65 42.86
CA ARG A 79 33.37 17.91 43.75
C ARG A 79 33.07 17.81 45.24
N SER A 80 31.80 17.83 45.64
CA SER A 80 31.39 17.61 47.03
C SER A 80 31.63 16.17 47.50
N ARG A 81 31.83 15.21 46.59
CA ARG A 81 32.17 13.82 46.93
C ARG A 81 33.69 13.63 46.86
N PRO A 82 34.35 13.24 47.97
CA PRO A 82 35.82 13.16 48.03
C PRO A 82 36.40 12.14 47.03
N GLU A 83 35.68 11.05 46.77
CA GLU A 83 36.09 10.00 45.82
C GLU A 83 36.12 10.51 44.36
N LEU A 84 35.15 11.33 43.97
CA LEU A 84 35.08 11.89 42.61
C LEU A 84 36.05 13.06 42.42
N ALA A 85 36.35 13.80 43.50
CA ALA A 85 37.40 14.81 43.49
C ALA A 85 38.82 14.22 43.41
N GLN A 86 39.01 12.98 43.87
CA GLN A 86 40.25 12.24 43.63
C GLN A 86 40.36 11.77 42.18
N MET A 87 39.27 11.23 41.61
CA MET A 87 39.22 10.81 40.21
C MET A 87 39.44 11.97 39.23
N GLU A 88 38.94 13.17 39.55
CA GLU A 88 39.21 14.38 38.77
C GLU A 88 40.72 14.67 38.68
N ARG A 89 41.44 14.58 39.81
CA ARG A 89 42.89 14.79 39.87
C ARG A 89 43.64 13.76 39.05
N GLU A 90 43.30 12.48 39.19
CA GLU A 90 43.90 11.40 38.40
C GLU A 90 43.70 11.60 36.88
N CYS A 91 42.52 12.08 36.45
CA CYS A 91 42.26 12.38 35.04
C CYS A 91 42.98 13.64 34.53
N LEU A 92 43.24 14.60 35.41
CA LEU A 92 43.98 15.82 35.08
C LEU A 92 45.50 15.59 35.00
N ASP A 93 46.03 14.68 35.81
CA ASP A 93 47.46 14.33 35.84
C ASP A 93 47.87 13.41 34.68
N ASP A 94 46.95 12.58 34.17
CA ASP A 94 47.19 11.74 33.01
C ASP A 94 46.88 12.45 31.68
N MET A 95 47.92 12.77 30.92
CA MET A 95 47.85 13.42 29.60
C MET A 95 47.23 12.52 28.51
N SER A 96 47.14 11.21 28.74
CA SER A 96 46.55 10.27 27.78
C SER A 96 45.02 10.19 27.88
N VAL A 97 44.43 10.67 28.99
CA VAL A 97 42.99 10.59 29.23
C VAL A 97 42.28 11.75 28.53
N SER A 98 41.42 11.41 27.56
CA SER A 98 40.55 12.39 26.90
C SER A 98 39.41 12.85 27.81
N ALA A 99 38.84 14.02 27.52
CA ALA A 99 37.68 14.54 28.26
C ALA A 99 36.46 13.60 28.20
N GLN A 100 36.31 12.82 27.13
CA GLN A 100 35.26 11.82 27.00
C GLN A 100 35.50 10.62 27.92
N ALA A 101 36.73 10.07 27.91
CA ALA A 101 37.08 8.95 28.79
C ALA A 101 36.94 9.32 30.28
N ALA A 102 37.25 10.57 30.66
CA ALA A 102 37.03 11.06 32.02
C ALA A 102 35.53 11.11 32.41
N ARG A 103 34.64 11.48 31.47
CA ARG A 103 33.19 11.45 31.68
C ARG A 103 32.65 10.04 31.81
N ASP A 104 33.14 9.11 30.99
CA ASP A 104 32.72 7.71 31.03
C ASP A 104 33.10 7.06 32.37
N ARG A 105 34.31 7.35 32.88
CA ARG A 105 34.75 6.94 34.23
C ARG A 105 33.88 7.55 35.33
N LEU A 106 33.56 8.83 35.23
CA LEU A 106 32.65 9.51 36.17
C LEU A 106 31.26 8.88 36.18
N LEU A 107 30.69 8.59 35.01
CA LEU A 107 29.38 7.96 34.87
C LEU A 107 29.37 6.54 35.43
N ALA A 108 30.41 5.74 35.15
CA ALA A 108 30.55 4.40 35.72
C ALA A 108 30.58 4.45 37.26
N LYS A 109 31.34 5.39 37.84
CA LYS A 109 31.44 5.55 39.30
C LYS A 109 30.16 6.07 39.94
N LEU A 110 29.42 6.95 39.25
CA LEU A 110 28.09 7.39 39.68
C LEU A 110 27.04 6.26 39.58
N GLY A 111 27.25 5.29 38.69
CA GLY A 111 26.40 4.13 38.49
C GLY A 111 26.60 3.00 39.51
N GLU A 112 27.72 2.94 40.23
CA GLU A 112 28.07 1.88 41.20
C GLU A 112 27.16 1.79 42.44
N GLY A 113 26.11 2.62 42.54
CA GLY A 113 25.08 2.54 43.59
C GLY A 113 23.68 2.91 43.10
N ALA A 114 23.46 2.95 41.79
CA ALA A 114 22.16 3.27 41.20
C ALA A 114 21.51 2.00 40.65
N GLU A 115 20.47 1.50 41.32
CA GLU A 115 19.56 0.56 40.68
C GLU A 115 18.72 1.31 39.63
N PRO A 116 18.50 0.74 38.44
CA PRO A 116 17.62 1.36 37.46
C PRO A 116 16.23 1.51 38.07
N LEU A 117 15.76 2.75 38.18
CA LEU A 117 14.45 3.16 38.74
C LEU A 117 13.23 2.57 38.00
N ASN A 118 13.41 1.63 37.07
CA ASN A 118 12.34 1.08 36.27
C ASN A 118 12.65 -0.36 35.79
N SER A 119 12.52 -1.34 36.69
CA SER A 119 12.41 -2.76 36.35
C SER A 119 11.01 -3.13 35.76
N GLY A 120 10.26 -2.14 35.27
CA GLY A 120 9.08 -2.35 34.45
C GLY A 120 9.46 -2.12 33.00
N VAL A 121 9.53 -3.19 32.21
CA VAL A 121 9.84 -3.19 30.78
C VAL A 121 8.89 -2.26 30.03
N ARG A 122 9.28 -0.98 29.88
CA ARG A 122 8.76 -0.10 28.83
C ARG A 122 9.69 -0.28 27.64
N HIS A 123 9.31 -1.16 26.71
CA HIS A 123 9.92 -1.22 25.40
C HIS A 123 9.69 0.12 24.68
N VAL A 124 10.64 1.04 24.82
CA VAL A 124 10.72 2.18 23.91
C VAL A 124 11.31 1.63 22.61
N ASN A 125 10.45 1.12 21.74
CA ASN A 125 10.85 0.81 20.37
C ASN A 125 11.27 2.13 19.70
N VAL A 126 12.56 2.30 19.47
CA VAL A 126 13.14 3.45 18.76
C VAL A 126 12.78 3.26 17.29
N GLY A 127 11.70 3.91 16.85
CA GLY A 127 11.19 3.79 15.49
C GLY A 127 9.96 4.66 15.26
N ASP A 128 8.93 4.54 16.11
CA ASP A 128 7.67 5.28 15.95
C ASP A 128 7.56 6.43 16.95
N ASP A 129 7.06 7.58 16.48
CA ASP A 129 6.75 8.74 17.32
C ASP A 129 5.74 8.39 18.41
N ALA A 130 5.84 9.04 19.57
CA ALA A 130 4.92 8.83 20.68
C ALA A 130 3.44 9.05 20.29
N ARG A 131 3.21 9.90 19.28
CA ARG A 131 1.91 10.14 18.65
C ARG A 131 1.39 8.91 17.91
N ASP A 132 2.19 8.32 17.04
CA ASP A 132 1.79 7.18 16.21
C ASP A 132 1.49 5.94 17.06
N LYS A 133 2.29 5.70 18.12
CA LYS A 133 2.02 4.64 19.09
C LYS A 133 0.69 4.83 19.82
N ARG A 134 0.36 6.08 20.17
CA ARG A 134 -0.91 6.43 20.82
C ARG A 134 -2.08 6.17 19.89
N VAL A 135 -1.99 6.66 18.64
CA VAL A 135 -3.02 6.44 17.62
C VAL A 135 -3.23 4.96 17.37
N ALA A 136 -2.15 4.19 17.18
CA ALA A 136 -2.21 2.75 16.98
C ALA A 136 -2.84 2.00 18.17
N ALA A 137 -2.43 2.34 19.40
CA ALA A 137 -2.96 1.73 20.62
C ALA A 137 -4.45 2.06 20.83
N ALA A 138 -4.85 3.31 20.58
CA ALA A 138 -6.22 3.78 20.68
C ALA A 138 -7.13 3.12 19.63
N SER A 139 -6.70 3.08 18.36
CA SER A 139 -7.41 2.37 17.29
C SER A 139 -7.54 0.87 17.60
N ALA A 140 -6.49 0.23 18.12
CA ALA A 140 -6.55 -1.18 18.52
C ALA A 140 -7.58 -1.45 19.63
N ALA A 141 -7.69 -0.55 20.62
CA ALA A 141 -8.69 -0.67 21.69
C ALA A 141 -10.12 -0.59 21.15
N ILE A 142 -10.39 0.36 20.25
CA ILE A 142 -11.70 0.50 19.58
C ILE A 142 -12.01 -0.74 18.75
N LEU A 143 -11.06 -1.24 17.94
CA LEU A 143 -11.26 -2.42 17.09
C LEU A 143 -11.58 -3.69 17.90
N VAL A 144 -10.89 -3.91 19.02
CA VAL A 144 -11.16 -5.06 19.90
C VAL A 144 -12.54 -4.94 20.56
N ARG A 145 -12.96 -3.73 20.98
CA ARG A 145 -14.32 -3.50 21.47
C ARG A 145 -15.38 -3.79 20.40
N CYS A 146 -15.07 -3.51 19.14
CA CYS A 146 -15.93 -3.89 18.01
C CYS A 146 -15.91 -5.40 17.73
N GLY A 147 -15.08 -6.21 18.40
CA GLY A 147 -14.98 -7.65 18.19
C GLY A 147 -14.04 -8.06 17.04
N LEU A 148 -13.21 -7.14 16.54
CA LEU A 148 -12.22 -7.45 15.51
C LEU A 148 -10.92 -7.96 16.15
N GLN A 149 -10.60 -9.23 15.90
CA GLN A 149 -9.41 -9.89 16.47
C GLN A 149 -8.18 -9.84 15.55
N GLN A 150 -8.40 -9.71 14.25
CA GLN A 150 -7.34 -9.67 13.24
C GLN A 150 -7.48 -8.44 12.37
N ASP A 151 -6.36 -7.84 12.01
CA ASP A 151 -6.32 -6.74 11.08
C ASP A 151 -6.62 -7.26 9.65
N PRO A 152 -7.60 -6.70 8.95
CA PRO A 152 -8.02 -7.16 7.63
C PRO A 152 -6.96 -6.95 6.54
N GLU A 153 -6.04 -5.99 6.72
CA GLU A 153 -4.99 -5.65 5.77
C GLU A 153 -3.74 -6.51 6.00
N THR A 154 -3.25 -6.56 7.24
CA THR A 154 -1.99 -7.26 7.56
C THR A 154 -2.18 -8.72 7.97
N LYS A 155 -3.43 -9.16 8.22
CA LYS A 155 -3.81 -10.48 8.75
C LYS A 155 -3.17 -10.83 10.11
N LYS A 156 -2.51 -9.87 10.75
CA LYS A 156 -1.93 -10.02 12.09
C LYS A 156 -3.01 -9.86 13.15
N PRO A 157 -2.85 -10.46 14.34
CA PRO A 157 -3.73 -10.16 15.46
C PRO A 157 -3.68 -8.66 15.76
N VAL A 158 -4.84 -8.06 16.04
CA VAL A 158 -4.89 -6.68 16.49
C VAL A 158 -4.08 -6.59 17.79
N ALA A 159 -3.07 -5.71 17.81
CA ALA A 159 -2.14 -5.57 18.93
C ALA A 159 -2.87 -5.03 20.16
N PHE A 160 -3.42 -5.96 20.94
CA PHE A 160 -4.14 -5.71 22.18
C PHE A 160 -3.58 -6.64 23.25
N ASP A 161 -2.43 -6.24 23.77
CA ASP A 161 -1.77 -6.90 24.88
C ASP A 161 -2.19 -6.26 26.21
N GLY A 162 -1.69 -6.81 27.32
CA GLY A 162 -1.87 -6.21 28.64
C GLY A 162 -1.17 -4.86 28.82
N ALA A 163 -0.36 -4.41 27.84
CA ALA A 163 0.40 -3.17 27.90
C ALA A 163 -0.30 -2.00 27.18
N ASN A 164 -1.41 -2.22 26.47
CA ASN A 164 -2.17 -1.16 25.82
C ASN A 164 -2.84 -0.23 26.88
N PRO A 165 -2.50 1.08 26.91
CA PRO A 165 -3.02 2.01 27.91
C PRO A 165 -4.52 2.31 27.76
N PHE A 166 -5.11 2.10 26.58
CA PHE A 166 -6.52 2.41 26.29
C PHE A 166 -7.45 1.21 26.48
N ARG A 167 -6.98 0.16 27.17
CA ARG A 167 -7.77 -1.06 27.41
C ARG A 167 -9.00 -0.74 28.27
N GLY A 168 -10.18 -0.98 27.71
CA GLY A 168 -11.45 -0.75 28.39
C GLY A 168 -11.93 0.71 28.38
N ALA A 169 -11.19 1.62 27.73
CA ALA A 169 -11.59 3.01 27.61
C ALA A 169 -12.88 3.17 26.79
N THR A 170 -13.80 3.98 27.30
CA THR A 170 -14.97 4.48 26.56
C THR A 170 -14.53 5.49 25.50
N LEU A 171 -15.37 5.76 24.49
CA LEU A 171 -15.08 6.81 23.50
C LEU A 171 -14.88 8.18 24.15
N SER A 172 -15.65 8.48 25.19
CA SER A 172 -15.56 9.74 25.95
C SER A 172 -14.25 9.87 26.76
N GLU A 173 -13.74 8.77 27.31
CA GLU A 173 -12.44 8.73 28.00
C GLU A 173 -11.29 8.87 27.00
N LEU A 174 -11.38 8.19 25.85
CA LEU A 174 -10.40 8.29 24.78
C LEU A 174 -10.33 9.73 24.23
N VAL A 175 -11.47 10.39 24.04
CA VAL A 175 -11.54 11.82 23.70
C VAL A 175 -10.83 12.69 24.74
N THR A 176 -11.05 12.40 26.02
CA THR A 176 -10.41 13.14 27.12
C THR A 176 -8.90 12.98 27.09
N ASP A 177 -8.40 11.76 26.91
CA ASP A 177 -6.96 11.47 26.87
C ASP A 177 -6.28 12.06 25.63
N VAL A 178 -6.96 12.05 24.48
CA VAL A 178 -6.44 12.65 23.24
C VAL A 178 -6.41 14.17 23.34
N LEU A 179 -7.46 14.81 23.87
CA LEU A 179 -7.47 16.26 24.07
C LEU A 179 -6.41 16.72 25.08
N ALA A 180 -6.24 15.96 26.18
CA ALA A 180 -5.19 16.22 27.16
C ALA A 180 -3.79 16.08 26.53
N ALA A 181 -3.60 15.11 25.63
CA ALA A 181 -2.36 14.95 24.88
C ALA A 181 -2.06 16.12 23.94
N SER A 182 -3.10 16.76 23.40
CA SER A 182 -3.00 17.98 22.59
C SER A 182 -2.88 19.28 23.42
N ASN A 183 -2.58 19.19 24.72
CA ASN A 183 -2.48 20.32 25.66
C ASN A 183 -3.77 21.17 25.78
N VAL A 184 -4.94 20.58 25.54
CA VAL A 184 -6.23 21.23 25.79
C VAL A 184 -6.63 21.01 27.25
N ASP A 185 -7.05 22.08 27.94
CA ASP A 185 -7.61 21.95 29.29
C ASP A 185 -9.01 21.35 29.23
N VAL A 186 -9.07 20.03 29.34
CA VAL A 186 -10.31 19.22 29.33
C VAL A 186 -11.32 19.68 30.39
N ARG A 187 -10.86 20.22 31.53
CA ARG A 187 -11.74 20.61 32.65
C ARG A 187 -12.53 21.88 32.37
N ALA A 188 -12.09 22.67 31.40
CA ALA A 188 -12.77 23.90 30.99
C ALA A 188 -14.01 23.65 30.10
N TYR A 189 -14.23 22.40 29.66
CA TYR A 189 -15.25 22.03 28.67
C TYR A 189 -16.17 20.92 29.18
N ASP A 190 -17.46 21.03 28.86
CA ASP A 190 -18.46 19.99 29.14
C ASP A 190 -18.24 18.74 28.25
N ARG A 191 -18.95 17.64 28.54
CA ARG A 191 -18.77 16.38 27.76
C ARG A 191 -19.09 16.57 26.27
N GLU A 192 -20.14 17.31 25.96
CA GLU A 192 -20.55 17.61 24.58
C GLU A 192 -19.56 18.54 23.89
N GLU A 193 -19.12 19.59 24.59
CA GLU A 193 -18.07 20.50 24.13
C GLU A 193 -16.76 19.78 23.83
N ARG A 194 -16.37 18.80 24.66
CA ARG A 194 -15.19 17.96 24.43
C ARG A 194 -15.35 17.06 23.20
N ALA A 195 -16.51 16.44 23.02
CA ALA A 195 -16.78 15.61 21.85
C ALA A 195 -16.73 16.43 20.55
N ALA A 196 -17.38 17.60 20.53
CA ALA A 196 -17.35 18.52 19.40
C ALA A 196 -15.92 19.03 19.11
N LEU A 197 -15.17 19.41 20.14
CA LEU A 197 -13.79 19.88 20.01
C LEU A 197 -12.86 18.78 19.50
N ALA A 198 -13.03 17.54 19.95
CA ALA A 198 -12.23 16.40 19.49
C ALA A 198 -12.49 15.99 18.04
N LEU A 199 -13.69 16.26 17.53
CA LEU A 199 -14.07 16.09 16.12
C LEU A 199 -13.59 17.24 15.22
N GLY A 200 -12.82 18.20 15.75
CA GLY A 200 -12.32 19.35 14.99
C GLY A 200 -13.29 20.54 14.94
N GLY A 201 -14.45 20.43 15.60
CA GLY A 201 -15.42 21.49 15.71
C GLY A 201 -14.90 22.70 16.49
N ARG A 202 -15.47 23.88 16.18
CA ARG A 202 -15.16 25.13 16.88
C ARG A 202 -16.04 25.27 18.11
N VAL A 203 -15.43 25.21 19.29
CA VAL A 203 -16.14 25.39 20.57
C VAL A 203 -15.57 26.60 21.30
N LYS A 204 -16.43 27.56 21.66
CA LYS A 204 -16.03 28.81 22.34
C LYS A 204 -14.89 29.57 21.64
N GLY A 205 -14.87 29.55 20.30
CA GLY A 205 -13.85 30.21 19.48
C GLY A 205 -12.50 29.49 19.40
N MET A 206 -12.34 28.34 20.07
CA MET A 206 -11.16 27.49 19.99
C MET A 206 -11.34 26.43 18.90
N GLN A 207 -10.29 26.22 18.10
CA GLN A 207 -10.16 25.09 17.17
C GLN A 207 -8.90 24.31 17.59
N THR A 208 -9.01 22.99 17.71
CA THR A 208 -7.87 22.13 18.07
C THR A 208 -7.57 21.14 16.96
N THR A 209 -6.31 20.73 16.85
CA THR A 209 -5.87 19.62 16.01
C THR A 209 -5.82 18.36 16.89
N SER A 210 -6.96 17.70 17.00
CA SER A 210 -7.08 16.44 17.74
C SER A 210 -6.59 15.27 16.88
N ASP A 211 -5.98 14.25 17.51
CA ASP A 211 -5.65 12.98 16.85
C ASP A 211 -6.85 12.03 16.75
N PHE A 212 -7.98 12.38 17.39
CA PHE A 212 -9.19 11.56 17.43
C PHE A 212 -9.80 11.27 16.04
N PRO A 213 -9.86 12.22 15.09
CA PRO A 213 -10.32 11.96 13.72
C PRO A 213 -9.48 10.87 13.03
N VAL A 214 -8.16 10.91 13.19
CA VAL A 214 -7.23 9.93 12.61
C VAL A 214 -7.43 8.54 13.23
N ILE A 215 -7.64 8.47 14.55
CA ILE A 215 -7.93 7.21 15.26
C ILE A 215 -9.23 6.59 14.73
N LEU A 216 -10.25 7.42 14.51
CA LEU A 216 -11.56 7.02 14.04
C LEU A 216 -11.52 6.61 12.56
N GLU A 217 -10.84 7.37 11.70
CA GLU A 217 -10.62 7.02 10.29
C GLU A 217 -9.94 5.65 10.16
N ASN A 218 -8.84 5.42 10.89
CA ASN A 218 -8.11 4.15 10.88
C ASN A 218 -9.01 2.98 11.32
N THR A 219 -9.87 3.20 12.32
CA THR A 219 -10.78 2.18 12.82
C THR A 219 -11.89 1.89 11.79
N LEU A 220 -12.54 2.93 11.29
CA LEU A 220 -13.60 2.85 10.29
C LEU A 220 -13.10 2.19 9.00
N HIS A 221 -11.88 2.53 8.56
CA HIS A 221 -11.24 1.94 7.39
C HIS A 221 -11.11 0.42 7.53
N LYS A 222 -10.61 -0.05 8.67
CA LYS A 222 -10.44 -1.49 8.92
C LYS A 222 -11.79 -2.21 9.05
N LEU A 223 -12.77 -1.60 9.72
CA LEU A 223 -14.11 -2.19 9.83
C LEU A 223 -14.81 -2.29 8.47
N MET A 224 -14.69 -1.25 7.65
CA MET A 224 -15.20 -1.22 6.28
C MET A 224 -14.49 -2.25 5.39
N LEU A 225 -13.17 -2.36 5.47
CA LEU A 225 -12.40 -3.37 4.75
C LEU A 225 -12.81 -4.79 5.15
N THR A 226 -13.05 -5.03 6.44
CA THR A 226 -13.55 -6.31 6.95
C THR A 226 -14.90 -6.67 6.32
N GLY A 227 -15.83 -5.71 6.29
CA GLY A 227 -17.13 -5.89 5.64
C GLY A 227 -17.01 -6.12 4.13
N PHE A 228 -16.09 -5.42 3.46
CA PHE A 228 -15.83 -5.60 2.03
C PHE A 228 -15.28 -6.99 1.71
N GLN A 229 -14.28 -7.45 2.47
CA GLN A 229 -13.66 -8.78 2.30
C GLN A 229 -14.61 -9.94 2.64
N ALA A 230 -15.62 -9.70 3.50
CA ALA A 230 -16.63 -10.71 3.82
C ALA A 230 -17.53 -11.08 2.63
N ILE A 231 -17.59 -10.23 1.60
CA ILE A 231 -18.37 -10.47 0.39
C ILE A 231 -17.48 -11.12 -0.67
N THR A 232 -17.86 -12.32 -1.12
CA THR A 232 -17.26 -12.95 -2.30
C THR A 232 -17.99 -12.44 -3.56
N PRO A 233 -17.32 -11.68 -4.45
CA PRO A 233 -17.94 -11.19 -5.67
C PRO A 233 -18.12 -12.32 -6.70
N VAL A 234 -19.24 -12.30 -7.41
CA VAL A 234 -19.56 -13.30 -8.42
C VAL A 234 -19.03 -12.91 -9.80
N TYR A 235 -18.99 -11.60 -10.11
CA TYR A 235 -18.56 -11.09 -11.42
C TYR A 235 -17.15 -11.54 -11.82
N VAL A 236 -16.25 -11.77 -10.85
CA VAL A 236 -14.85 -12.17 -11.08
C VAL A 236 -14.75 -13.51 -11.82
N ARG A 237 -15.78 -14.35 -11.76
CA ARG A 237 -15.79 -15.68 -12.38
C ARG A 237 -15.95 -15.63 -13.91
N PHE A 238 -16.61 -14.61 -14.45
CA PHE A 238 -16.95 -14.52 -15.88
C PHE A 238 -16.63 -13.16 -16.54
N CYS A 239 -16.29 -12.13 -15.76
CA CYS A 239 -15.89 -10.83 -16.28
C CYS A 239 -14.36 -10.69 -16.25
N LYS A 240 -13.81 -10.03 -17.28
CA LYS A 240 -12.43 -9.57 -17.25
C LYS A 240 -12.29 -8.39 -16.29
N ILE A 241 -11.20 -8.36 -15.53
CA ILE A 241 -10.84 -7.23 -14.68
C ILE A 241 -9.81 -6.38 -15.40
N GLY A 242 -10.09 -5.09 -15.51
CA GLY A 242 -9.18 -4.11 -16.08
C GLY A 242 -9.03 -2.87 -15.22
N ASP A 243 -8.10 -2.01 -15.63
CA ASP A 243 -7.83 -0.74 -14.97
C ASP A 243 -7.94 0.39 -16.00
N VAL A 244 -8.39 1.57 -15.54
CA VAL A 244 -8.47 2.82 -16.31
C VAL A 244 -7.81 3.95 -15.53
N SER A 245 -7.11 4.84 -16.23
CA SER A 245 -6.44 5.99 -15.61
C SER A 245 -7.33 7.22 -15.49
N ASP A 246 -8.40 7.30 -16.29
CA ASP A 246 -9.33 8.42 -16.31
C ASP A 246 -10.81 7.99 -16.26
N LEU A 247 -11.71 8.97 -16.20
CA LEU A 247 -13.17 8.78 -16.13
C LEU A 247 -13.85 9.01 -17.49
N ARG A 248 -13.09 9.09 -18.59
CA ARG A 248 -13.63 9.26 -19.94
C ARG A 248 -14.00 7.89 -20.52
N ASP A 249 -14.70 7.91 -21.64
CA ASP A 249 -14.99 6.70 -22.40
C ASP A 249 -13.66 6.13 -22.93
N TRP A 250 -13.27 4.95 -22.43
CA TRP A 250 -12.09 4.25 -22.91
C TRP A 250 -12.49 3.22 -23.95
N ASN A 251 -11.95 3.34 -25.16
CA ASN A 251 -12.20 2.38 -26.23
C ASN A 251 -11.30 1.16 -26.04
N ARG A 252 -11.90 0.00 -25.76
CA ARG A 252 -11.25 -1.29 -25.85
C ARG A 252 -11.25 -1.72 -27.31
N LEU A 253 -10.06 -2.07 -27.78
CA LEU A 253 -9.81 -2.57 -29.12
C LEU A 253 -9.84 -4.09 -29.03
N VAL A 254 -10.78 -4.73 -29.72
CA VAL A 254 -10.69 -6.15 -30.01
C VAL A 254 -9.82 -6.27 -31.26
N PRO A 255 -8.56 -6.75 -31.14
CA PRO A 255 -7.67 -6.84 -32.29
C PRO A 255 -8.27 -7.78 -33.33
N GLY A 256 -8.32 -7.33 -34.58
CA GLY A 256 -8.61 -8.22 -35.70
C GLY A 256 -7.53 -9.30 -35.78
N LEU A 257 -7.93 -10.57 -35.91
CA LEU A 257 -6.97 -11.61 -36.23
C LEU A 257 -6.44 -11.36 -37.65
N MET A 258 -5.12 -11.44 -37.83
CA MET A 258 -4.57 -11.62 -39.17
C MET A 258 -5.08 -12.97 -39.66
N GLY A 259 -5.80 -12.96 -40.78
CA GLY A 259 -6.37 -14.19 -41.33
C GLY A 259 -5.30 -15.22 -41.69
N SER A 260 -5.73 -16.45 -42.00
CA SER A 260 -4.87 -17.65 -42.14
C SER A 260 -3.56 -17.45 -42.92
N LEU A 261 -2.51 -18.18 -42.55
CA LEU A 261 -1.23 -18.12 -43.26
C LEU A 261 -1.38 -18.77 -44.65
N GLU A 262 -1.05 -18.03 -45.71
CA GLU A 262 -1.04 -18.58 -47.07
C GLU A 262 0.19 -19.47 -47.31
N VAL A 263 0.01 -20.53 -48.08
CA VAL A 263 1.13 -21.38 -48.52
C VAL A 263 1.98 -20.59 -49.52
N VAL A 264 3.24 -20.37 -49.17
CA VAL A 264 4.22 -19.69 -50.02
C VAL A 264 5.12 -20.76 -50.68
N ASN A 265 5.22 -20.73 -52.01
CA ASN A 265 6.14 -21.61 -52.75
C ASN A 265 7.60 -21.21 -52.49
N GLU A 266 8.58 -22.08 -52.78
CA GLU A 266 10.02 -21.82 -52.53
C GLU A 266 10.56 -20.51 -53.17
N HIS A 267 9.85 -19.96 -54.17
CA HIS A 267 10.15 -18.67 -54.81
C HIS A 267 8.98 -17.67 -54.76
N GLY A 268 7.94 -17.96 -53.97
CA GLY A 268 6.78 -17.08 -53.80
C GLY A 268 7.07 -15.92 -52.84
N GLU A 269 6.49 -14.76 -53.12
CA GLU A 269 6.53 -13.61 -52.20
C GLU A 269 5.42 -13.73 -51.14
N TYR A 270 5.74 -13.37 -49.89
CA TYR A 270 4.75 -13.27 -48.83
C TYR A 270 3.75 -12.15 -49.15
N LYS A 271 2.46 -12.48 -49.19
CA LYS A 271 1.43 -11.45 -49.41
C LYS A 271 1.16 -10.67 -48.13
N ASN A 272 1.08 -9.35 -48.26
CA ASN A 272 0.61 -8.49 -47.18
C ASN A 272 -0.90 -8.69 -46.99
N LYS A 273 -1.30 -9.25 -45.84
CA LYS A 273 -2.71 -9.28 -45.44
C LYS A 273 -3.10 -7.95 -44.82
N ASN A 274 -4.31 -7.49 -45.14
CA ASN A 274 -4.90 -6.33 -44.49
C ASN A 274 -5.27 -6.73 -43.05
N ILE A 275 -4.78 -5.99 -42.05
CA ILE A 275 -5.20 -6.16 -40.67
C ILE A 275 -6.53 -5.42 -40.53
N PRO A 276 -7.65 -6.10 -40.22
CA PRO A 276 -8.92 -5.43 -40.04
C PRO A 276 -8.81 -4.37 -38.93
N ASP A 277 -9.49 -3.23 -39.12
CA ASP A 277 -9.60 -2.21 -38.07
C ASP A 277 -10.17 -2.84 -36.79
N ALA A 278 -9.46 -2.67 -35.68
CA ALA A 278 -9.85 -3.22 -34.41
C ALA A 278 -11.19 -2.65 -33.93
N GLU A 279 -12.08 -3.53 -33.45
CA GLU A 279 -13.43 -3.17 -33.00
C GLU A 279 -13.35 -2.34 -31.72
N LYS A 280 -14.07 -1.21 -31.64
CA LYS A 280 -14.00 -0.27 -30.52
C LYS A 280 -15.28 -0.33 -29.68
N GLU A 281 -15.16 -0.86 -28.47
CA GLU A 281 -16.22 -0.76 -27.45
C GLU A 281 -15.79 0.15 -26.31
N ALA A 282 -16.70 1.01 -25.84
CA ALA A 282 -16.37 2.02 -24.85
C ALA A 282 -16.80 1.61 -23.45
N ILE A 283 -15.86 1.65 -22.50
CA ILE A 283 -16.14 1.45 -21.08
C ILE A 283 -15.81 2.72 -20.32
N ARG A 284 -16.65 3.04 -19.32
CA ARG A 284 -16.44 4.21 -18.46
C ARG A 284 -16.59 3.85 -16.99
N ALA A 285 -15.60 4.21 -16.19
CA ALA A 285 -15.71 4.19 -14.73
C ALA A 285 -16.54 5.37 -14.23
N LYS A 286 -17.36 5.14 -13.19
CA LYS A 286 -18.15 6.18 -12.51
C LYS A 286 -17.81 6.17 -11.02
N ARG A 287 -17.71 7.34 -10.42
CA ARG A 287 -17.57 7.47 -8.96
C ARG A 287 -18.90 7.14 -8.31
N ARG A 288 -18.90 6.15 -7.42
CA ARG A 288 -20.04 5.82 -6.56
C ARG A 288 -19.57 5.93 -5.11
N GLY A 289 -20.44 6.42 -4.24
CA GLY A 289 -20.07 6.68 -2.86
C GLY A 289 -21.24 7.09 -2.00
N ASN A 290 -21.09 6.86 -0.70
CA ASN A 290 -22.04 7.26 0.33
C ASN A 290 -21.31 8.08 1.39
N ILE A 291 -22.04 8.94 2.10
CA ILE A 291 -21.50 9.73 3.22
C ILE A 291 -21.86 9.02 4.52
N LEU A 292 -20.87 8.93 5.39
CA LEU A 292 -20.97 8.44 6.76
C LEU A 292 -20.77 9.62 7.70
N SER A 293 -21.77 10.01 8.47
CA SER A 293 -21.63 11.08 9.47
C SER A 293 -21.55 10.50 10.87
N ILE A 294 -20.58 10.94 11.67
CA ILE A 294 -20.56 10.69 13.12
C ILE A 294 -20.74 12.02 13.84
N THR A 295 -21.76 12.08 14.69
CA THR A 295 -22.11 13.27 15.46
C THR A 295 -21.56 13.18 16.89
N PRO A 296 -21.41 14.30 17.61
CA PRO A 296 -20.95 14.31 19.00
C PRO A 296 -21.80 13.42 19.93
N GLU A 297 -23.10 13.29 19.68
CA GLU A 297 -24.02 12.48 20.49
C GLU A 297 -23.65 11.00 20.48
N VAL A 298 -23.17 10.48 19.35
CA VAL A 298 -22.72 9.07 19.21
C VAL A 298 -21.52 8.80 20.11
N ILE A 299 -20.61 9.78 20.27
CA ILE A 299 -19.45 9.69 21.16
C ILE A 299 -19.89 9.71 22.63
N ILE A 300 -20.87 10.56 22.97
CA ILE A 300 -21.40 10.71 24.33
C ILE A 300 -22.11 9.44 24.78
N ASN A 301 -22.89 8.84 23.89
CA ASN A 301 -23.65 7.62 24.17
C ASN A 301 -22.78 6.35 24.11
N ASP A 302 -21.51 6.46 23.70
CA ASP A 302 -20.56 5.34 23.53
C ASP A 302 -21.11 4.24 22.60
N ASP A 303 -21.88 4.63 21.57
CA ASP A 303 -22.56 3.76 20.59
C ASP A 303 -21.58 3.20 19.53
N ILE A 304 -20.44 2.71 19.98
CA ILE A 304 -19.36 2.16 19.15
C ILE A 304 -19.82 0.95 18.33
N GLY A 305 -20.77 0.16 18.84
CA GLY A 305 -21.35 -0.98 18.15
C GLY A 305 -22.13 -0.57 16.91
N TYR A 306 -22.98 0.46 17.02
CA TYR A 306 -23.75 0.99 15.90
C TYR A 306 -22.83 1.56 14.81
N VAL A 307 -21.82 2.34 15.19
CA VAL A 307 -20.81 2.86 14.25
C VAL A 307 -20.07 1.73 13.54
N ALA A 308 -19.71 0.68 14.27
CA ALA A 308 -19.00 -0.46 13.71
C ALA A 308 -19.85 -1.25 12.71
N ASP A 309 -21.11 -1.51 13.03
CA ASP A 309 -22.03 -2.21 12.14
C ASP A 309 -22.34 -1.39 10.89
N MET A 310 -22.49 -0.08 11.03
CA MET A 310 -22.65 0.85 9.92
C MET A 310 -21.41 0.83 9.00
N ALA A 311 -20.20 0.92 9.55
CA ALA A 311 -18.95 0.88 8.77
C ALA A 311 -18.78 -0.45 8.01
N ARG A 312 -19.03 -1.59 8.67
CA ARG A 312 -19.03 -2.91 8.02
C ARG A 312 -20.08 -2.99 6.93
N GLY A 313 -21.30 -2.52 7.21
CA GLY A 313 -22.41 -2.51 6.27
C GLY A 313 -22.07 -1.75 4.99
N VAL A 314 -21.43 -0.59 5.10
CA VAL A 314 -20.95 0.18 3.96
C VAL A 314 -19.90 -0.60 3.16
N GLY A 315 -18.97 -1.28 3.82
CA GLY A 315 -18.01 -2.18 3.16
C GLY A 315 -18.68 -3.30 2.36
N MET A 316 -19.66 -3.97 2.98
CA MET A 316 -20.43 -5.04 2.34
C MET A 316 -21.24 -4.51 1.15
N ILE A 317 -21.81 -3.31 1.25
CA ILE A 317 -22.51 -2.65 0.14
C ILE A 317 -21.52 -2.39 -1.00
N GLY A 318 -20.32 -1.89 -0.69
CA GLY A 318 -19.23 -1.71 -1.65
C GLY A 318 -18.96 -2.98 -2.47
N GLY A 319 -18.71 -4.10 -1.80
CA GLY A 319 -18.46 -5.39 -2.46
C GLY A 319 -19.63 -5.86 -3.33
N ARG A 320 -20.86 -5.74 -2.83
CA ARG A 320 -22.09 -6.12 -3.56
C ARG A 320 -22.43 -5.19 -4.73
N SER A 321 -21.91 -3.97 -4.74
CA SER A 321 -22.28 -2.93 -5.70
C SER A 321 -21.72 -3.18 -7.10
N VAL A 322 -20.51 -3.77 -7.19
CA VAL A 322 -19.89 -4.13 -8.46
C VAL A 322 -20.70 -5.24 -9.14
N ASP A 323 -20.98 -6.33 -8.42
CA ASP A 323 -21.91 -7.37 -8.91
C ASP A 323 -23.22 -6.76 -9.38
N ARG A 324 -23.77 -5.79 -8.63
CA ARG A 324 -25.06 -5.18 -8.97
C ARG A 324 -24.99 -4.50 -10.32
N THR A 325 -23.92 -3.74 -10.54
CA THR A 325 -23.72 -3.02 -11.79
C THR A 325 -23.54 -3.98 -12.96
N VAL A 326 -22.86 -5.12 -12.78
CA VAL A 326 -22.73 -6.14 -13.84
C VAL A 326 -24.08 -6.78 -14.17
N PHE A 327 -24.86 -7.18 -13.15
CA PHE A 327 -26.18 -7.77 -13.39
C PHE A 327 -27.20 -6.76 -13.92
N GLU A 328 -27.12 -5.49 -13.50
CA GLU A 328 -27.90 -4.39 -14.08
C GLU A 328 -27.54 -4.17 -15.55
N LEU A 329 -26.27 -4.32 -15.93
CA LEU A 329 -25.81 -4.25 -17.32
C LEU A 329 -26.40 -5.40 -18.16
N LEU A 330 -26.34 -6.64 -17.67
CA LEU A 330 -26.93 -7.81 -18.33
C LEU A 330 -28.45 -7.73 -18.45
N ALA A 331 -29.12 -7.17 -17.43
CA ALA A 331 -30.58 -7.00 -17.41
C ALA A 331 -31.09 -5.92 -18.39
N GLN A 332 -30.22 -5.12 -19.00
CA GLN A 332 -30.64 -4.12 -20.00
C GLN A 332 -31.34 -4.78 -21.19
N ASN A 333 -32.20 -4.01 -21.87
CA ASN A 333 -32.92 -4.46 -23.06
C ASN A 333 -33.65 -5.80 -22.83
N SER A 334 -34.40 -5.89 -21.72
CA SER A 334 -35.16 -7.09 -21.33
C SER A 334 -34.29 -8.35 -21.13
N GLY A 335 -33.04 -8.16 -20.69
CA GLY A 335 -32.08 -9.23 -20.46
C GLY A 335 -31.18 -9.56 -21.65
N ASN A 336 -31.29 -8.83 -22.77
CA ASN A 336 -30.38 -9.01 -23.91
C ASN A 336 -29.05 -8.24 -23.76
N GLY A 337 -28.83 -7.59 -22.62
CA GLY A 337 -27.61 -6.84 -22.32
C GLY A 337 -27.54 -5.47 -23.01
N PRO A 338 -26.42 -4.76 -22.87
CA PRO A 338 -26.24 -3.42 -23.44
C PRO A 338 -26.16 -3.44 -24.97
N VAL A 339 -26.40 -2.29 -25.60
CA VAL A 339 -26.17 -2.13 -27.05
C VAL A 339 -24.68 -1.95 -27.31
N LEU A 340 -24.12 -2.75 -28.21
CA LEU A 340 -22.73 -2.65 -28.64
C LEU A 340 -22.59 -1.51 -29.65
N LYS A 341 -21.57 -0.65 -29.46
CA LYS A 341 -21.42 0.57 -30.28
C LYS A 341 -21.13 0.25 -31.74
N LYS A 342 -20.43 -0.86 -32.03
CA LYS A 342 -20.08 -1.23 -33.40
C LYS A 342 -21.29 -1.74 -34.20
N THR A 343 -22.04 -2.67 -33.64
CA THR A 343 -23.13 -3.35 -34.37
C THR A 343 -24.45 -2.59 -34.27
N GLY A 344 -24.64 -1.76 -33.24
CA GLY A 344 -25.93 -1.15 -32.93
C GLY A 344 -26.96 -2.14 -32.37
N ASN A 345 -26.59 -3.41 -32.24
CA ASN A 345 -27.41 -4.48 -31.71
C ASN A 345 -27.12 -4.70 -30.21
N THR A 346 -28.07 -5.32 -29.51
CA THR A 346 -27.87 -5.75 -28.11
C THR A 346 -26.79 -6.83 -28.02
N LEU A 347 -26.15 -6.95 -26.85
CA LEU A 347 -25.11 -7.95 -26.58
C LEU A 347 -25.55 -9.34 -27.05
N PHE A 348 -26.74 -9.77 -26.65
CA PHE A 348 -27.39 -10.97 -27.15
C PHE A 348 -28.37 -10.61 -28.27
N HIS A 349 -28.11 -11.12 -29.48
CA HIS A 349 -28.91 -10.85 -30.67
C HIS A 349 -28.84 -12.01 -31.67
N ALA A 350 -29.88 -12.18 -32.49
CA ALA A 350 -29.91 -13.22 -33.52
C ALA A 350 -28.79 -13.03 -34.56
N ASP A 351 -28.54 -11.80 -35.01
CA ASP A 351 -27.45 -11.48 -35.96
C ASP A 351 -26.04 -11.78 -35.42
N HIS A 352 -25.89 -11.84 -34.09
CA HIS A 352 -24.63 -12.21 -33.46
C HIS A 352 -24.46 -13.73 -33.34
N GLY A 353 -25.49 -14.53 -33.68
CA GLY A 353 -25.49 -15.98 -33.52
C GLY A 353 -25.35 -16.43 -32.06
N ASN A 354 -25.68 -15.55 -31.10
CA ASN A 354 -25.45 -15.77 -29.68
C ASN A 354 -26.73 -15.74 -28.83
N LEU A 355 -27.89 -15.85 -29.48
CA LEU A 355 -29.20 -15.90 -28.85
C LEU A 355 -29.98 -17.09 -29.41
N ALA A 356 -30.56 -17.90 -28.53
CA ALA A 356 -31.40 -19.01 -28.94
C ALA A 356 -32.70 -18.51 -29.61
N ASP A 357 -33.01 -19.04 -30.80
CA ASP A 357 -34.24 -18.71 -31.56
C ASP A 357 -35.52 -19.00 -30.77
N SER A 358 -35.48 -20.02 -29.92
CA SER A 358 -36.57 -20.39 -29.02
C SER A 358 -36.04 -20.63 -27.61
N GLY A 359 -36.75 -20.10 -26.62
CA GLY A 359 -36.43 -20.31 -25.22
C GLY A 359 -36.71 -21.76 -24.80
N ALA A 360 -35.72 -22.41 -24.17
CA ALA A 360 -35.82 -23.80 -23.73
C ALA A 360 -35.13 -23.99 -22.36
N ALA A 361 -35.61 -24.98 -21.60
CA ALA A 361 -34.96 -25.38 -20.35
C ALA A 361 -33.56 -25.98 -20.61
N PRO A 362 -32.66 -25.93 -19.62
CA PRO A 362 -31.39 -26.64 -19.70
C PRO A 362 -31.60 -28.14 -19.91
N SER A 363 -30.93 -28.71 -20.90
CA SER A 363 -30.93 -30.14 -21.24
C SER A 363 -29.60 -30.46 -21.92
N VAL A 364 -29.27 -31.75 -22.06
CA VAL A 364 -28.06 -32.16 -22.79
C VAL A 364 -28.05 -31.61 -24.23
N ALA A 365 -29.21 -31.60 -24.89
CA ALA A 365 -29.34 -31.11 -26.26
C ALA A 365 -29.18 -29.58 -26.36
N THR A 366 -29.79 -28.83 -25.45
CA THR A 366 -29.75 -27.35 -25.51
C THR A 366 -28.39 -26.80 -25.11
N LEU A 367 -27.70 -27.44 -24.16
CA LEU A 367 -26.33 -27.08 -23.78
C LEU A 367 -25.32 -27.41 -24.88
N ALA A 368 -25.44 -28.57 -25.54
CA ALA A 368 -24.59 -28.92 -26.68
C ALA A 368 -24.77 -27.93 -27.84
N ALA A 369 -26.02 -27.60 -28.20
CA ALA A 369 -26.30 -26.63 -29.25
C ALA A 369 -25.75 -25.22 -28.93
N ALA A 370 -25.81 -24.80 -27.66
CA ALA A 370 -25.22 -23.53 -27.23
C ALA A 370 -23.69 -23.53 -27.34
N ALA A 371 -23.03 -24.65 -27.00
CA ALA A 371 -21.59 -24.80 -27.18
C ALA A 371 -21.19 -24.78 -28.66
N ASP A 372 -21.93 -25.48 -29.52
CA ASP A 372 -21.69 -25.48 -30.96
C ASP A 372 -21.86 -24.06 -31.55
N ALA A 373 -22.86 -23.29 -31.08
CA ALA A 373 -23.06 -21.90 -31.49
C ALA A 373 -21.90 -20.99 -31.09
N MET A 374 -21.31 -21.20 -29.91
CA MET A 374 -20.10 -20.48 -29.48
C MET A 374 -18.87 -20.89 -30.32
N ALA A 375 -18.71 -22.17 -30.62
CA ALA A 375 -17.61 -22.65 -31.45
C ALA A 375 -17.68 -22.14 -32.91
N GLN A 376 -18.90 -21.90 -33.41
CA GLN A 376 -19.16 -21.36 -34.75
C GLN A 376 -18.90 -19.84 -34.87
N GLN A 377 -18.56 -19.15 -33.77
CA GLN A 377 -18.23 -17.74 -33.81
C GLN A 377 -16.98 -17.49 -34.66
N LYS A 378 -17.01 -16.40 -35.42
CA LYS A 378 -15.98 -16.09 -36.41
C LYS A 378 -15.19 -14.84 -36.03
N ALA A 379 -13.91 -14.86 -36.38
CA ALA A 379 -13.02 -13.73 -36.22
C ALA A 379 -13.54 -12.52 -37.02
N PRO A 380 -13.35 -11.29 -36.49
CA PRO A 380 -13.55 -10.09 -37.29
C PRO A 380 -12.53 -10.03 -38.42
N GLY A 381 -13.00 -9.94 -39.66
CA GLY A 381 -12.15 -9.86 -40.86
C GLY A 381 -12.79 -10.53 -42.08
N GLU A 382 -12.13 -10.43 -43.23
CA GLU A 382 -12.63 -11.01 -44.50
C GLU A 382 -12.56 -12.54 -44.52
N ASP A 383 -11.55 -13.12 -43.87
CA ASP A 383 -11.31 -14.57 -43.88
C ASP A 383 -12.31 -15.36 -43.03
N GLN A 384 -13.09 -14.69 -42.16
CA GLN A 384 -14.16 -15.28 -41.35
C GLN A 384 -13.79 -16.61 -40.69
N GLU A 385 -12.57 -16.70 -40.18
CA GLU A 385 -12.03 -17.91 -39.55
C GLU A 385 -12.79 -18.24 -38.26
N PHE A 386 -13.09 -19.52 -38.03
CA PHE A 386 -13.75 -19.97 -36.81
C PHE A 386 -12.83 -19.80 -35.60
N LEU A 387 -13.36 -19.25 -34.51
CA LEU A 387 -12.62 -18.99 -33.28
C LEU A 387 -12.56 -20.19 -32.33
N ASP A 388 -13.41 -21.20 -32.56
CA ASP A 388 -13.50 -22.43 -31.74
C ASP A 388 -13.61 -22.13 -30.23
N ILE A 389 -14.49 -21.17 -29.88
CA ILE A 389 -14.68 -20.74 -28.50
C ILE A 389 -15.53 -21.75 -27.75
N SER A 390 -14.97 -22.36 -26.71
CA SER A 390 -15.71 -23.22 -25.79
C SER A 390 -16.28 -22.44 -24.60
N PRO A 391 -17.49 -22.80 -24.09
CA PRO A 391 -18.01 -22.24 -22.85
C PRO A 391 -17.17 -22.70 -21.66
N ALA A 392 -16.94 -21.82 -20.68
CA ALA A 392 -16.23 -22.11 -19.43
C ALA A 392 -17.14 -21.96 -18.20
N VAL A 393 -18.06 -21.00 -18.25
CA VAL A 393 -18.92 -20.61 -17.13
C VAL A 393 -20.39 -20.62 -17.55
N ALA A 394 -21.24 -21.30 -16.79
CA ALA A 394 -22.69 -21.21 -16.95
C ALA A 394 -23.29 -20.27 -15.89
N LEU A 395 -24.10 -19.30 -16.31
CA LEU A 395 -24.75 -18.32 -15.47
C LEU A 395 -26.28 -18.47 -15.53
N SER A 396 -26.93 -18.60 -14.38
CA SER A 396 -28.39 -18.72 -14.32
C SER A 396 -28.95 -18.35 -12.94
N SER A 397 -30.27 -18.51 -12.78
CA SER A 397 -30.91 -18.52 -11.45
C SER A 397 -30.44 -19.72 -10.61
N HIS A 398 -30.62 -19.67 -9.29
CA HIS A 398 -30.18 -20.74 -8.39
C HIS A 398 -30.84 -22.10 -8.66
N SER A 399 -32.08 -22.13 -9.15
CA SER A 399 -32.75 -23.40 -9.46
C SER A 399 -32.10 -24.05 -10.67
N LEU A 400 -32.01 -23.30 -11.77
CA LEU A 400 -31.42 -23.76 -13.02
C LEU A 400 -29.93 -24.10 -12.87
N ALA A 401 -29.20 -23.40 -12.00
CA ALA A 401 -27.80 -23.68 -11.77
C ALA A 401 -27.59 -25.10 -11.21
N ARG A 402 -28.49 -25.57 -10.33
CA ARG A 402 -28.45 -26.94 -9.80
C ARG A 402 -28.78 -27.97 -10.87
N GLU A 403 -29.73 -27.65 -11.75
CA GLU A 403 -30.07 -28.51 -12.90
C GLU A 403 -28.88 -28.62 -13.87
N ILE A 404 -28.26 -27.49 -14.22
CA ILE A 404 -27.05 -27.46 -15.06
C ILE A 404 -25.89 -28.22 -14.41
N GLN A 405 -25.69 -28.10 -13.09
CA GLN A 405 -24.67 -28.87 -12.37
C GLN A 405 -24.88 -30.38 -12.50
N VAL A 406 -26.13 -30.84 -12.40
CA VAL A 406 -26.46 -32.26 -12.61
C VAL A 406 -26.19 -32.66 -14.07
N LEU A 407 -26.62 -31.85 -15.03
CA LEU A 407 -26.44 -32.11 -16.45
C LEU A 407 -24.95 -32.21 -16.84
N VAL A 408 -24.10 -31.33 -16.32
CA VAL A 408 -22.67 -31.26 -16.67
C VAL A 408 -21.82 -32.22 -15.82
N GLY A 409 -22.27 -32.57 -14.61
CA GLY A 409 -21.55 -33.45 -13.69
C GLY A 409 -21.84 -34.95 -13.89
N SER A 410 -22.97 -35.31 -14.50
CA SER A 410 -23.38 -36.72 -14.66
C SER A 410 -22.48 -37.47 -15.64
N GLU A 411 -22.10 -38.71 -15.28
CA GLU A 411 -21.31 -39.60 -16.15
C GLU A 411 -22.11 -40.06 -17.38
N TYR A 412 -23.38 -40.37 -17.16
CA TYR A 412 -24.32 -40.80 -18.19
C TYR A 412 -25.39 -39.75 -18.45
N ASP A 413 -25.96 -39.77 -19.64
CA ASP A 413 -26.98 -38.83 -20.10
C ASP A 413 -28.26 -38.94 -19.23
N PRO A 414 -28.58 -37.91 -18.42
CA PRO A 414 -29.75 -37.93 -17.54
C PRO A 414 -31.07 -37.76 -18.29
N ASP A 415 -31.05 -37.29 -19.54
CA ASP A 415 -32.23 -37.06 -20.38
C ASP A 415 -32.58 -38.31 -21.22
N ALA A 416 -31.65 -39.25 -21.37
CA ALA A 416 -31.87 -40.48 -22.14
C ALA A 416 -32.82 -41.46 -21.43
N SER A 417 -33.52 -42.30 -22.20
CA SER A 417 -34.36 -43.39 -21.64
C SER A 417 -33.51 -44.51 -21.02
N ASN A 418 -32.32 -44.77 -21.58
CA ASN A 418 -31.35 -45.76 -21.10
C ASN A 418 -30.17 -45.09 -20.37
N LYS A 419 -30.49 -44.43 -19.24
CA LYS A 419 -29.58 -43.55 -18.48
C LYS A 419 -28.29 -44.17 -17.95
N LEU A 420 -28.09 -45.49 -18.07
CA LEU A 420 -26.90 -46.17 -17.55
C LEU A 420 -25.94 -46.66 -18.66
N GLN A 421 -26.30 -46.46 -19.93
CA GLN A 421 -25.53 -46.99 -21.07
C GLN A 421 -25.12 -45.92 -22.09
N ARG A 422 -25.64 -44.68 -21.95
CA ARG A 422 -25.32 -43.57 -22.85
C ARG A 422 -24.36 -42.59 -22.16
N PRO A 423 -23.12 -42.45 -22.65
CA PRO A 423 -22.21 -41.42 -22.17
C PRO A 423 -22.80 -40.03 -22.34
N ASN A 424 -22.59 -39.17 -21.35
CA ASN A 424 -23.06 -37.80 -21.38
C ASN A 424 -22.19 -36.93 -22.30
N LYS A 425 -22.81 -36.31 -23.30
CA LYS A 425 -22.13 -35.45 -24.28
C LYS A 425 -21.69 -34.10 -23.71
N VAL A 426 -22.37 -33.60 -22.68
CA VAL A 426 -22.09 -32.29 -22.07
C VAL A 426 -21.33 -32.41 -20.75
N ARG A 427 -20.78 -33.59 -20.47
CA ARG A 427 -20.00 -33.82 -19.26
C ARG A 427 -18.74 -32.96 -19.28
N GLY A 428 -18.56 -32.15 -18.25
CA GLY A 428 -17.42 -31.23 -18.17
C GLY A 428 -17.43 -30.11 -19.21
N LEU A 429 -18.58 -29.84 -19.85
CA LEU A 429 -18.73 -28.78 -20.84
C LEU A 429 -18.39 -27.40 -20.27
N VAL A 430 -18.78 -27.13 -19.02
CA VAL A 430 -18.38 -25.93 -18.27
C VAL A 430 -17.60 -26.33 -17.03
N GLY A 431 -16.53 -25.60 -16.75
CA GLY A 431 -15.74 -25.78 -15.54
C GLY A 431 -16.40 -25.18 -14.30
N ASP A 432 -17.29 -24.22 -14.51
CA ASP A 432 -17.89 -23.47 -13.42
C ASP A 432 -19.38 -23.15 -13.63
N VAL A 433 -20.20 -23.36 -12.60
CA VAL A 433 -21.64 -23.07 -12.64
C VAL A 433 -22.00 -22.03 -11.58
N VAL A 434 -22.58 -20.93 -12.03
CA VAL A 434 -22.90 -19.73 -11.25
C VAL A 434 -24.41 -19.60 -11.12
N GLY A 435 -24.93 -19.87 -9.93
CA GLY A 435 -26.30 -19.52 -9.55
C GLY A 435 -26.34 -18.25 -8.71
N THR A 436 -27.17 -17.28 -9.08
CA THR A 436 -27.33 -16.02 -8.32
C THR A 436 -28.81 -15.62 -8.24
N PRO A 437 -29.26 -14.97 -7.14
CA PRO A 437 -30.63 -14.46 -7.07
C PRO A 437 -30.81 -13.17 -7.87
N ARG A 438 -29.72 -12.57 -8.37
CA ARG A 438 -29.75 -11.35 -9.20
C ARG A 438 -30.08 -11.64 -10.66
N PHE A 439 -30.02 -12.91 -11.05
CA PHE A 439 -30.42 -13.40 -12.35
C PHE A 439 -31.82 -14.02 -12.20
N SER A 440 -32.85 -13.30 -12.64
CA SER A 440 -34.24 -13.70 -12.48
C SER A 440 -34.79 -14.34 -13.76
N GLY A 441 -35.84 -15.15 -13.58
CA GLY A 441 -36.51 -15.86 -14.67
C GLY A 441 -35.83 -17.19 -15.04
N ASN A 442 -36.22 -17.70 -16.22
CA ASN A 442 -35.83 -19.02 -16.70
C ASN A 442 -34.64 -18.98 -17.67
N ALA A 443 -34.12 -17.78 -17.95
CA ALA A 443 -32.99 -17.63 -18.85
C ALA A 443 -31.73 -18.26 -18.24
N TRP A 444 -30.81 -18.62 -19.13
CA TRP A 444 -29.48 -19.08 -18.78
C TRP A 444 -28.50 -18.64 -19.86
N GLU A 445 -27.28 -18.37 -19.44
CA GLU A 445 -26.21 -17.83 -20.27
C GLU A 445 -24.96 -18.68 -20.12
N LEU A 446 -24.21 -18.84 -21.20
CA LEU A 446 -22.86 -19.41 -21.19
C LEU A 446 -21.87 -18.32 -21.52
N PHE A 447 -20.74 -18.33 -20.82
CA PHE A 447 -19.61 -17.45 -21.05
C PHE A 447 -18.34 -18.27 -21.25
N ALA A 448 -17.48 -17.83 -22.16
CA ALA A 448 -16.14 -18.33 -22.31
C ALA A 448 -15.23 -17.86 -21.16
N ASP A 449 -14.02 -18.40 -21.08
CA ASP A 449 -13.01 -17.89 -20.15
C ASP A 449 -12.71 -16.41 -20.49
N PRO A 450 -12.80 -15.48 -19.52
CA PRO A 450 -12.51 -14.06 -19.75
C PRO A 450 -11.05 -13.79 -20.17
N ASN A 451 -10.13 -14.74 -20.03
CA ASN A 451 -8.77 -14.61 -20.55
C ASN A 451 -8.65 -14.97 -22.04
N ILE A 452 -9.58 -15.78 -22.57
CA ILE A 452 -9.58 -16.22 -23.96
C ILE A 452 -10.49 -15.32 -24.80
N ALA A 453 -11.76 -15.20 -24.43
CA ALA A 453 -12.77 -14.44 -25.16
C ALA A 453 -13.62 -13.61 -24.18
N PRO A 454 -13.09 -12.49 -23.66
CA PRO A 454 -13.80 -11.67 -22.69
C PRO A 454 -15.00 -10.96 -23.32
N VAL A 455 -16.16 -11.08 -22.68
CA VAL A 455 -17.42 -10.48 -23.13
C VAL A 455 -17.75 -9.22 -22.34
N ILE A 456 -17.53 -9.28 -21.03
CA ILE A 456 -17.76 -8.17 -20.10
C ILE A 456 -16.46 -7.85 -19.39
N GLU A 457 -16.16 -6.56 -19.30
CA GLU A 457 -15.02 -6.06 -18.53
C GLU A 457 -15.50 -5.12 -17.43
N VAL A 458 -14.99 -5.36 -16.23
CA VAL A 458 -15.13 -4.48 -15.07
C VAL A 458 -13.83 -3.71 -14.92
N VAL A 459 -13.92 -2.38 -14.94
CA VAL A 459 -12.76 -1.49 -14.84
C VAL A 459 -12.74 -0.74 -13.51
N PHE A 460 -11.55 -0.65 -12.92
CA PHE A 460 -11.29 0.14 -11.72
C PHE A 460 -10.45 1.37 -12.06
N LEU A 461 -10.68 2.47 -11.35
CA LEU A 461 -9.88 3.69 -11.54
C LEU A 461 -8.53 3.54 -10.82
N ASN A 462 -7.42 3.69 -11.55
CA ASN A 462 -6.06 3.68 -11.02
C ASN A 462 -5.71 2.46 -10.13
N GLY A 463 -6.23 1.27 -10.44
CA GLY A 463 -5.98 0.08 -9.61
C GLY A 463 -6.73 0.06 -8.28
N GLN A 464 -7.64 1.01 -8.03
CA GLN A 464 -8.40 1.07 -6.78
C GLN A 464 -9.49 -0.02 -6.75
N ARG A 465 -9.14 -1.19 -6.19
CA ARG A 465 -10.03 -2.36 -6.07
C ARG A 465 -10.86 -2.39 -4.78
N VAL A 466 -10.56 -1.47 -3.86
CA VAL A 466 -11.17 -1.39 -2.53
C VAL A 466 -11.75 0.01 -2.34
N PRO A 467 -12.92 0.15 -1.67
CA PRO A 467 -13.44 1.48 -1.33
C PRO A 467 -12.46 2.26 -0.47
N ARG A 468 -12.37 3.57 -0.69
CA ARG A 468 -11.53 4.49 0.08
C ARG A 468 -12.40 5.40 0.94
N LEU A 469 -11.96 5.70 2.15
CA LEU A 469 -12.54 6.77 2.98
C LEU A 469 -11.80 8.07 2.69
N VAL A 470 -12.56 9.15 2.57
CA VAL A 470 -12.06 10.52 2.48
C VAL A 470 -12.78 11.32 3.55
N GLU A 471 -12.04 11.86 4.50
CA GLU A 471 -12.57 12.69 5.57
C GLU A 471 -12.91 14.10 5.08
N GLN A 472 -14.00 14.66 5.60
CA GLN A 472 -14.38 16.05 5.45
C GLN A 472 -15.04 16.57 6.73
N GLU A 473 -14.75 17.82 7.10
CA GLU A 473 -15.43 18.50 8.20
C GLU A 473 -16.90 18.80 7.82
N ALA A 474 -17.84 18.40 8.68
CA ALA A 474 -19.26 18.55 8.43
C ALA A 474 -19.77 19.91 8.90
N PHE A 475 -19.85 20.88 7.99
CA PHE A 475 -20.34 22.23 8.31
C PHE A 475 -21.80 22.29 8.80
N ARG A 476 -22.61 21.25 8.55
CA ARG A 476 -24.06 21.25 8.85
C ARG A 476 -24.41 20.75 10.25
N THR A 477 -23.59 19.87 10.82
CA THR A 477 -23.91 19.13 12.05
C THR A 477 -22.83 19.27 13.12
N GLY A 478 -21.75 20.03 12.86
CA GLY A 478 -20.67 20.22 13.82
C GLY A 478 -19.90 18.94 14.16
N GLY A 479 -19.94 17.95 13.27
CA GLY A 479 -19.27 16.66 13.41
C GLY A 479 -18.31 16.35 12.24
N LEU A 480 -17.94 15.07 12.11
CA LEU A 480 -17.13 14.58 11.00
C LEU A 480 -17.95 13.76 10.01
N GLU A 481 -17.71 14.00 8.73
CA GLU A 481 -18.27 13.24 7.62
C GLU A 481 -17.14 12.50 6.89
N TRP A 482 -17.28 11.18 6.74
CA TRP A 482 -16.43 10.40 5.84
C TRP A 482 -17.20 10.08 4.58
N ARG A 483 -16.65 10.52 3.45
CA ARG A 483 -17.13 10.12 2.13
C ARG A 483 -16.44 8.81 1.74
N VAL A 484 -17.23 7.78 1.50
CA VAL A 484 -16.74 6.52 0.94
C VAL A 484 -16.73 6.66 -0.58
N GLU A 485 -15.57 6.52 -1.21
CA GLU A 485 -15.42 6.56 -2.66
C GLU A 485 -15.03 5.19 -3.20
N PHE A 486 -15.81 4.68 -4.14
CA PHE A 486 -15.48 3.47 -4.89
C PHE A 486 -15.72 3.69 -6.39
N PRO A 487 -14.68 4.11 -7.14
CA PRO A 487 -14.78 4.32 -8.58
C PRO A 487 -14.61 3.02 -9.36
N TYR A 488 -15.66 2.60 -10.06
CA TYR A 488 -15.62 1.45 -10.94
C TYR A 488 -16.63 1.60 -12.10
N GLY A 489 -16.46 0.78 -13.13
CA GLY A 489 -17.36 0.69 -14.28
C GLY A 489 -17.48 -0.74 -14.78
N ALA A 490 -18.55 -1.04 -15.51
CA ALA A 490 -18.71 -2.30 -16.22
C ALA A 490 -19.23 -2.00 -17.63
N GLY A 491 -18.75 -2.72 -18.63
CA GLY A 491 -19.22 -2.63 -20.00
C GLY A 491 -19.01 -3.93 -20.76
N ALA A 492 -19.79 -4.12 -21.82
CA ALA A 492 -19.58 -5.22 -22.76
C ALA A 492 -18.54 -4.82 -23.81
N ILE A 493 -17.66 -5.75 -24.16
CA ILE A 493 -16.56 -5.52 -25.11
C ILE A 493 -16.61 -6.40 -26.35
N ASP A 494 -17.21 -7.58 -26.25
CA ASP A 494 -17.38 -8.52 -27.36
C ASP A 494 -18.63 -9.37 -27.09
N TYR A 495 -19.26 -9.88 -28.14
CA TYR A 495 -20.45 -10.74 -28.08
C TYR A 495 -20.11 -12.22 -28.30
N ARG A 496 -18.98 -12.51 -28.95
CA ARG A 496 -18.63 -13.86 -29.45
C ARG A 496 -18.39 -14.87 -28.32
N GLY A 497 -17.88 -14.40 -27.18
CA GLY A 497 -17.58 -15.25 -26.03
C GLY A 497 -18.79 -15.61 -25.17
N ALA A 498 -20.01 -15.27 -25.55
CA ALA A 498 -21.20 -15.60 -24.76
C ALA A 498 -22.34 -16.13 -25.61
N TYR A 499 -23.27 -16.84 -24.98
CA TYR A 499 -24.51 -17.30 -25.59
C TYR A 499 -25.65 -17.22 -24.58
N ARG A 500 -26.84 -16.79 -25.00
CA ARG A 500 -28.02 -16.71 -24.16
C ARG A 500 -29.15 -17.58 -24.67
N ASN A 501 -29.77 -18.32 -23.77
CA ASN A 501 -31.07 -18.91 -23.98
C ASN A 501 -32.11 -18.18 -23.10
N PRO A 502 -33.21 -17.65 -23.66
CA PRO A 502 -34.25 -16.98 -22.88
C PRO A 502 -34.95 -17.87 -21.84
N GLY A 503 -34.76 -19.19 -21.90
CA GLY A 503 -35.40 -20.17 -21.03
C GLY A 503 -36.77 -20.58 -21.52
N ALA A 504 -37.27 -21.71 -21.03
CA ALA A 504 -38.64 -22.14 -21.35
C ALA A 504 -39.64 -21.05 -20.90
N GLY A 505 -40.53 -20.66 -21.82
CA GLY A 505 -41.67 -19.81 -21.50
C GLY A 505 -42.55 -20.52 -20.46
N GLY A 506 -42.91 -19.80 -19.41
CA GLY A 506 -43.85 -20.28 -18.39
C GLY A 506 -45.28 -20.30 -18.87
#